data_AF-A0A6V7M5B0-F1
#
_entry.id   AF-A0A6V7M5B0-F1
#
_cell.length_a   1.000
_cell.length_b   1.000
_cell.length_c   1.000
_cell.angle_alpha   90.00
_cell.angle_beta   90.00
_cell.angle_gamma   90.00
#
_symmetry.space_group_name_H-M   'P 1'
#
loop_
_entity.id
_entity.type
_entity.pdbx_description
1 polymer ?
#
loop_
_entity_poly.entity_id
_entity_poly.type
_entity_poly.pdbx_seq_one_letter_code
_entity_poly.pdbx_strand_id
1 'polypeptide(L)'
;PLGQHVRLYNPSDTNEADWEVSKIGLQFLVNHEHFAAGKLKIRCSASIYDIYWQSIEVSTEEDRPRVIQLEPAATIVGVNYLQPPPNFQTGQRKPDGHLDVK
;
A
#
# COMPACT_ATOMS: atom_id res chain seq x y z
N PRO A 1 -17.75 21.52 -7.12
CA PRO A 1 -16.75 21.71 -8.18
C PRO A 1 -15.34 21.71 -7.59
N LEU A 2 -14.53 20.68 -7.88
CA LEU A 2 -13.10 20.73 -7.59
C LEU A 2 -12.54 21.94 -8.35
N GLY A 3 -11.93 22.88 -7.63
CA GLY A 3 -11.35 24.08 -8.20
C GLY A 3 -10.25 23.74 -9.22
N GLN A 4 -9.67 24.78 -9.83
CA GLN A 4 -8.52 24.65 -10.71
C GLN A 4 -7.47 23.72 -10.08
N HIS A 5 -7.20 22.56 -10.71
CA HIS A 5 -6.23 21.55 -10.25
C HIS A 5 -4.78 22.06 -10.23
N VAL A 6 -4.59 23.27 -10.72
CA VAL A 6 -3.33 23.95 -10.87
C VAL A 6 -3.43 25.29 -10.15
N ARG A 7 -2.53 25.53 -9.20
CA ARG A 7 -2.41 26.80 -8.50
C ARG A 7 -1.11 27.47 -8.90
N LEU A 8 -1.20 28.64 -9.54
CA LEU A 8 -0.04 29.48 -9.80
C LEU A 8 0.23 30.32 -8.56
N TYR A 9 1.50 30.38 -8.16
CA TYR A 9 1.96 31.32 -7.15
C TYR A 9 2.60 32.51 -7.84
N ASN A 10 2.52 33.68 -7.20
CA ASN A 10 3.23 34.86 -7.70
C ASN A 10 4.74 34.57 -7.72
N PRO A 11 5.46 34.99 -8.77
CA PRO A 11 6.91 34.97 -8.77
C PRO A 11 7.42 35.68 -7.52
N SER A 12 8.39 35.05 -6.85
CA SER A 12 9.00 35.63 -5.66
C SER A 12 10.47 35.92 -5.94
N ASP A 13 10.87 37.16 -5.70
CA ASP A 13 12.28 37.53 -5.61
C ASP A 13 12.88 36.85 -4.38
N THR A 14 13.94 36.10 -4.60
CA THR A 14 14.76 35.62 -3.48
C THR A 14 15.67 36.79 -3.16
N ASN A 15 15.51 37.47 -2.02
CA ASN A 15 16.21 38.72 -1.65
C ASN A 15 17.75 38.67 -1.75
N GLU A 16 18.33 37.49 -1.98
CA GLU A 16 19.77 37.23 -2.07
C GLU A 16 20.23 36.74 -3.47
N ALA A 17 19.33 36.59 -4.44
CA ALA A 17 19.65 36.02 -5.74
C ALA A 17 19.08 36.87 -6.88
N ASP A 18 19.87 37.11 -7.93
CA ASP A 18 19.50 37.84 -9.15
C ASP A 18 18.49 37.09 -10.05
N TRP A 19 17.71 36.16 -9.48
CA TRP A 19 16.81 35.27 -10.21
C TRP A 19 15.42 35.23 -9.57
N GLU A 20 14.41 35.26 -10.42
CA GLU A 20 13.01 35.05 -10.03
C GLU A 20 12.68 33.56 -9.92
N VAL A 21 11.89 33.20 -8.92
CA VAL A 21 11.39 31.83 -8.77
C VAL A 21 9.91 31.76 -9.08
N SER A 22 9.55 30.98 -10.10
CA SER A 22 8.15 30.63 -10.40
C SER A 22 7.78 29.30 -9.74
N LYS A 23 6.60 29.25 -9.11
CA LYS A 23 6.10 28.05 -8.41
C LYS A 23 4.70 27.70 -8.91
N ILE A 24 4.46 26.40 -9.09
CA ILE A 24 3.18 25.82 -9.47
C ILE A 24 2.81 24.72 -8.47
N GLY A 25 1.57 24.75 -7.98
CA GLY A 25 0.98 23.71 -7.15
C GLY A 25 0.06 22.86 -8.00
N LEU A 26 0.15 21.53 -7.87
CA LEU A 26 -0.76 20.58 -8.51
C LEU A 26 -1.57 19.87 -7.43
N GLN A 27 -2.89 19.93 -7.53
CA GLN A 27 -3.80 19.25 -6.61
C GLN A 27 -4.87 18.52 -7.42
N PHE A 28 -4.88 17.20 -7.33
CA PHE A 28 -5.84 16.35 -8.02
C PHE A 28 -6.10 15.09 -7.19
N LEU A 29 -7.27 14.48 -7.40
CA LEU A 29 -7.61 13.21 -6.78
C LEU A 29 -6.88 12.08 -7.52
N VAL A 30 -6.22 11.21 -6.77
CA VAL A 30 -5.52 10.05 -7.34
C VAL A 30 -6.40 8.81 -7.20
N ASN A 31 -6.73 8.19 -8.34
CA ASN A 31 -7.46 6.92 -8.43
C ASN A 31 -6.52 5.79 -8.89
N HIS A 32 -6.97 4.54 -8.75
CA HIS A 32 -6.23 3.35 -9.20
C HIS A 32 -5.84 3.41 -10.69
N GLU A 33 -6.70 3.97 -11.54
CA GLU A 33 -6.47 4.10 -12.99
C GLU A 33 -5.27 5.00 -13.35
N HIS A 34 -4.83 5.86 -12.43
CA HIS A 34 -3.66 6.73 -12.63
C HIS A 34 -2.33 6.01 -12.39
N PHE A 35 -2.35 4.80 -11.81
CA PHE A 35 -1.14 4.02 -11.56
C PHE A 35 -0.87 3.07 -12.73
N ALA A 36 0.14 3.39 -13.54
CA ALA A 36 0.63 2.49 -14.56
C ALA A 36 1.54 1.45 -13.91
N ALA A 37 1.15 0.16 -13.97
CA ALA A 37 1.86 -0.93 -13.31
C ALA A 37 2.13 -0.67 -11.81
N GLY A 38 1.16 -0.08 -11.11
CA GLY A 38 1.26 0.22 -9.69
C GLY A 38 2.17 1.40 -9.36
N LYS A 39 2.51 2.26 -10.33
CA LYS A 39 3.32 3.47 -10.11
C LYS A 39 2.67 4.69 -10.72
N LEU A 40 2.68 5.79 -9.98
CA LEU A 40 2.33 7.12 -10.44
C LEU A 40 3.61 7.93 -10.57
N LYS A 41 3.77 8.64 -11.69
CA LYS A 41 4.94 9.47 -12.00
C LYS A 41 4.52 10.88 -12.31
N ILE A 42 5.23 11.86 -11.74
CA ILE A 42 5.04 13.28 -12.01
C ILE A 42 6.37 13.85 -12.49
N ARG A 43 6.33 14.52 -13.64
CA ARG A 43 7.50 15.16 -14.25
C ARG A 43 7.30 16.67 -14.30
N CYS A 44 8.27 17.40 -13.78
CA CYS A 44 8.37 18.85 -13.94
C CYS A 44 9.48 19.16 -14.93
N SER A 45 9.16 19.90 -15.99
CA SER A 45 10.12 20.31 -17.02
C SER A 45 10.06 21.81 -17.25
N ALA A 46 11.22 22.42 -17.45
CA ALA A 46 11.38 23.83 -17.75
C ALA A 46 12.31 24.01 -18.96
N SER A 47 11.99 25.01 -19.79
CA SER A 47 12.72 25.34 -21.01
C SER A 47 12.90 26.85 -21.15
N ILE A 48 14.07 27.31 -21.59
CA ILE A 48 14.32 28.70 -21.97
C ILE A 48 14.92 28.68 -23.37
N TYR A 49 14.10 29.06 -24.36
CA TYR A 49 14.42 28.91 -25.79
C TYR A 49 15.01 27.52 -26.09
N ASP A 50 16.01 27.46 -26.97
CA ASP A 50 16.71 26.21 -27.33
C ASP A 50 18.01 26.02 -26.53
N ILE A 51 18.30 26.91 -25.56
CA ILE A 51 19.59 26.94 -24.86
C ILE A 51 19.56 26.27 -23.49
N TYR A 52 18.37 26.03 -22.93
CA TYR A 52 18.24 25.43 -21.62
C TYR A 52 16.97 24.56 -21.55
N TRP A 53 17.16 23.31 -21.15
CA TRP A 53 16.10 22.35 -20.88
C TRP A 53 16.48 21.54 -19.65
N GLN A 54 15.62 21.53 -18.64
CA GLN A 54 15.80 20.70 -17.45
C GLN A 54 14.49 20.00 -17.11
N SER A 55 14.58 18.74 -16.68
CA SER A 55 13.42 17.97 -16.24
C SER A 55 13.78 17.13 -15.01
N ILE A 56 12.83 17.05 -14.08
CA ILE A 56 12.89 16.16 -12.92
C ILE A 56 11.63 15.31 -12.89
N GLU A 57 11.77 14.02 -12.59
CA GLU A 57 10.66 13.09 -12.41
C GLU A 57 10.70 12.54 -10.98
N VAL A 58 9.54 12.50 -10.34
CA VAL A 58 9.32 11.82 -9.06
C VAL A 58 8.26 10.75 -9.24
N SER A 59 8.42 9.63 -8.54
CA SER A 59 7.48 8.51 -8.61
C SER A 59 7.01 8.10 -7.22
N THR A 60 5.77 7.65 -7.15
CA THR A 60 5.20 7.03 -5.95
C THR A 60 4.54 5.70 -6.34
N GLU A 61 4.54 4.76 -5.41
CA GLU A 61 3.99 3.42 -5.60
C GLU A 61 2.53 3.40 -5.12
N GLU A 62 1.73 2.58 -5.78
CA GLU A 62 0.37 2.33 -5.34
C GLU A 62 0.37 1.54 -4.04
N ASP A 63 -0.37 2.04 -3.04
CA ASP A 63 -0.60 1.29 -1.80
C ASP A 63 -1.60 0.16 -2.07
N ARG A 64 -1.10 -0.96 -2.58
CA ARG A 64 -1.87 -2.20 -2.71
C ARG A 64 -1.69 -3.03 -1.46
N PRO A 65 -2.78 -3.51 -0.82
CA PRO A 65 -2.66 -4.49 0.24
C PRO A 65 -1.91 -5.70 -0.33
N ARG A 66 -0.71 -5.95 0.20
CA ARG A 66 0.04 -7.16 -0.14
C ARG A 66 -0.85 -8.31 0.30
N VAL A 67 -1.36 -9.09 -0.66
CA VAL A 67 -1.98 -10.37 -0.34
C VAL A 67 -0.85 -11.20 0.26
N ILE A 68 -0.81 -11.27 1.59
CA ILE A 68 -0.01 -12.26 2.27
C ILE A 68 -0.68 -13.57 1.88
N GLN A 69 -0.08 -14.29 0.92
CA GLN A 69 -0.40 -15.70 0.71
C GLN A 69 0.00 -16.41 2.01
N LEU A 70 -0.92 -16.44 2.99
CA LEU A 70 -0.96 -17.56 3.91
C LEU A 70 -1.37 -18.75 3.04
N GLU A 71 -0.38 -19.54 2.63
CA GLU A 71 -0.63 -20.87 2.10
C GLU A 71 -1.57 -21.60 3.07
N PRO A 72 -2.77 -22.04 2.65
CA PRO A 72 -3.65 -22.78 3.51
C PRO A 72 -2.99 -24.11 3.88
N ALA A 73 -2.51 -24.23 5.11
CA ALA A 73 -2.08 -25.50 5.67
C ALA A 73 -3.29 -26.39 5.98
N ALA A 74 -4.10 -26.77 4.97
CA ALA A 74 -5.03 -27.89 5.04
C ALA A 74 -5.76 -28.09 3.70
N THR A 75 -5.20 -28.93 2.83
CA THR A 75 -5.98 -29.59 1.80
C THR A 75 -6.76 -30.73 2.46
N ILE A 76 -8.04 -30.52 2.76
CA ILE A 76 -8.96 -31.63 3.06
C ILE A 76 -9.20 -32.39 1.76
N VAL A 77 -8.53 -33.52 1.60
CA VAL A 77 -8.87 -34.57 0.63
C VAL A 77 -8.86 -35.89 1.39
N GLY A 78 -10.03 -36.55 1.44
CA GLY A 78 -10.15 -37.97 1.73
C GLY A 78 -9.97 -38.36 3.21
N VAL A 79 -11.05 -38.27 3.99
CA VAL A 79 -11.21 -39.15 5.16
C VAL A 79 -11.41 -40.58 4.67
N ASN A 80 -10.31 -41.30 4.43
CA ASN A 80 -10.33 -42.76 4.40
C ASN A 80 -10.02 -43.26 5.80
N TYR A 81 -11.02 -43.81 6.49
CA TYR A 81 -10.95 -44.32 7.85
C TYR A 81 -10.11 -45.61 7.91
N LEU A 82 -8.78 -45.50 7.94
CA LEU A 82 -7.90 -46.63 8.20
C LEU A 82 -6.74 -46.23 9.12
N GLN A 83 -7.07 -45.66 10.29
CA GLN A 83 -6.16 -45.69 11.44
C GLN A 83 -6.96 -45.46 12.74
N PRO A 84 -6.97 -46.41 13.69
CA PRO A 84 -7.56 -46.17 15.00
C PRO A 84 -6.72 -45.14 15.76
N PRO A 85 -7.35 -44.21 16.50
CA PRO A 85 -6.61 -43.14 17.17
C PRO A 85 -5.70 -43.70 18.26
N PRO A 86 -4.44 -43.22 18.38
CA PRO A 86 -3.61 -43.52 19.53
C PRO A 86 -4.25 -42.86 20.76
N ASN A 87 -4.40 -43.65 21.82
CA ASN A 87 -4.96 -43.25 23.11
C ASN A 87 -4.39 -41.91 23.60
N PHE A 88 -5.20 -40.85 23.54
CA PHE A 88 -5.01 -39.67 24.38
C PHE A 88 -6.13 -39.64 25.41
N GLN A 89 -5.84 -40.17 26.59
CA GLN A 89 -6.72 -40.09 27.74
C GLN A 89 -6.92 -38.62 28.10
N THR A 90 -8.14 -38.15 27.88
CA THR A 90 -8.65 -36.81 28.20
C THR A 90 -8.68 -36.58 29.71
N GLY A 91 -7.82 -35.70 30.21
CA GLY A 91 -7.92 -35.09 31.54
C GLY A 91 -8.83 -33.87 31.59
N GLN A 92 -9.99 -33.88 30.91
CA GLN A 92 -11.02 -32.84 30.97
C GLN A 92 -12.27 -33.39 31.66
N ARG A 93 -12.37 -33.03 32.95
CA ARG A 93 -13.43 -33.05 33.97
C ARG A 93 -14.80 -33.71 33.70
N LYS A 94 -15.26 -34.44 34.73
CA LYS A 94 -16.70 -34.60 35.03
C LYS A 94 -17.11 -33.54 36.08
N PRO A 95 -18.21 -32.80 35.90
CA PRO A 95 -18.81 -31.96 36.94
C PRO A 95 -19.90 -32.77 37.62
N ASP A 96 -19.57 -33.52 38.67
CA ASP A 96 -20.46 -33.86 39.80
C ASP A 96 -19.75 -34.85 40.72
N GLY A 97 -19.88 -34.61 42.02
CA GLY A 97 -19.12 -35.30 43.07
C GLY A 97 -19.58 -36.74 43.29
N HIS A 98 -18.74 -37.70 42.92
CA HIS A 98 -18.60 -38.95 43.66
C HIS A 98 -17.22 -39.56 43.38
N LEU A 99 -16.48 -39.85 44.45
CA LEU A 99 -15.24 -40.61 44.43
C LEU A 99 -15.60 -42.08 44.23
N ASP A 100 -14.88 -42.82 43.39
CA ASP A 100 -14.77 -44.25 43.64
C ASP A 100 -13.32 -44.73 43.50
N VAL A 101 -13.01 -45.59 44.45
CA VAL A 101 -11.73 -46.09 44.88
C VAL A 101 -11.50 -47.43 44.18
N LYS A 102 -10.32 -47.62 43.60
CA LYS A 102 -9.36 -48.71 43.90
C LYS A 102 -8.36 -48.90 42.77
#